data_AF-A0A9Q9DAW8-F1
#
_entry.id   AF-A0A9Q9DAW8-F1
#
_cell.length_a   1.000
_cell.length_b   1.000
_cell.length_c   1.000
_cell.angle_alpha   90.00
_cell.angle_beta   90.00
_cell.angle_gamma   90.00
#
_symmetry.space_group_name_H-M   'P 1'
#
loop_
_entity.id
_entity.type
_entity.pdbx_description
1 polymer ?
#
loop_
_entity_poly.entity_id
_entity_poly.type
_entity_poly.pdbx_seq_one_letter_code
_entity_poly.pdbx_strand_id
1 'polypeptide(L)'
;MLRKLRLRPDANDHVLAFRLHQLRERNHLTPTDYVKMRSLELRIPSKVMLGTSQRRSITTHRHRIMWELRVQRLMSLHAIARVFSRDHTTVAYALNKIEMENAQ
;
A
#
# COMPACT_ATOMS: atom_id res chain seq x y z
N MET A 1 37.61 2.66 9.23
CA MET A 1 36.36 1.96 8.86
C MET A 1 35.27 2.31 9.87
N LEU A 2 34.30 3.16 9.51
CA LEU A 2 33.14 3.42 10.37
C LEU A 2 32.24 2.18 10.38
N ARG A 3 32.20 1.45 11.50
CA ARG A 3 31.20 0.42 11.76
C ARG A 3 29.83 1.11 11.67
N LYS A 4 29.04 0.81 10.63
CA LYS A 4 27.66 1.30 10.53
C LYS A 4 26.93 0.84 11.79
N LEU A 5 26.62 1.77 12.69
CA LEU A 5 25.79 1.52 13.86
C LEU A 5 24.49 0.89 13.36
N ARG A 6 24.26 -0.38 13.73
CA ARG A 6 22.97 -1.01 13.48
C ARG A 6 21.95 -0.23 14.29
N LEU A 7 21.08 0.51 13.61
CA LEU A 7 19.98 1.21 14.27
C LEU A 7 19.19 0.15 15.06
N ARG A 8 18.95 0.42 16.35
CA ARG A 8 18.10 -0.45 17.15
C ARG A 8 16.72 -0.50 16.49
N PRO A 9 16.09 -1.68 16.37
CA PRO A 9 14.71 -1.79 15.90
C PRO A 9 13.79 -0.88 16.73
N ASP A 10 12.75 -0.33 16.10
CA ASP A 10 11.79 0.49 16.83
C ASP A 10 11.11 -0.38 17.90
N ALA A 11 10.86 0.21 19.08
CA ALA A 11 10.23 -0.53 20.17
C ALA A 11 8.88 -1.11 19.74
N ASN A 12 8.16 -0.49 18.78
CA ASN A 12 6.86 -0.93 18.30
C ASN A 12 6.93 -1.93 17.14
N ASP A 13 8.12 -2.35 16.70
CA ASP A 13 8.25 -3.28 15.57
C ASP A 13 7.49 -4.59 15.83
N HIS A 14 7.50 -5.09 17.07
CA HIS A 14 6.74 -6.27 17.47
C HIS A 14 5.21 -6.04 17.38
N VAL A 15 4.72 -4.83 17.71
CA VAL A 15 3.31 -4.48 17.60
C VAL A 15 2.88 -4.42 16.13
N LEU A 16 3.71 -3.83 15.26
CA LEU A 16 3.45 -3.80 13.82
C LEU A 16 3.44 -5.20 13.22
N ALA A 17 4.41 -6.04 13.60
CA ALA A 17 4.50 -7.43 13.16
C ALA A 17 3.26 -8.24 13.59
N PHE A 18 2.82 -8.09 14.84
CA PHE A 18 1.63 -8.76 15.34
C PHE A 18 0.36 -8.32 14.60
N ARG A 19 0.18 -7.01 14.36
CA ARG A 19 -0.96 -6.48 13.58
C ARG A 19 -0.95 -6.98 12.14
N LEU A 20 0.24 -7.08 11.53
CA LEU A 20 0.40 -7.63 10.19
C LEU A 20 0.04 -9.13 10.15
N HIS A 21 0.52 -9.90 11.12
CA HIS A 21 0.16 -11.31 11.29
C HIS A 21 -1.35 -11.49 11.41
N GLN A 22 -2.01 -10.73 12.28
CA GLN A 22 -3.46 -10.76 12.44
C GLN A 22 -4.23 -10.49 11.14
N LEU A 23 -3.73 -9.62 10.27
CA LEU A 23 -4.36 -9.37 8.97
C LEU A 23 -4.13 -10.52 7.99
N ARG A 24 -2.96 -11.16 8.01
CA ARG A 24 -2.63 -12.29 7.14
C ARG A 24 -3.43 -13.55 7.47
N GLU A 25 -3.69 -13.79 8.76
CA GLU A 25 -4.47 -14.93 9.24
C GLU A 25 -5.99 -14.79 8.98
N ARG A 26 -6.47 -13.65 8.46
CA ARG A 26 -7.89 -13.50 8.13
C ARG A 26 -8.23 -14.28 6.85
N ASN A 27 -9.20 -15.18 6.95
CA ASN A 27 -9.74 -15.94 5.82
C ASN A 27 -10.27 -15.06 4.68
N HIS A 28 -10.81 -13.88 5.01
CA HIS A 28 -11.26 -12.90 4.03
C HIS A 28 -10.71 -11.52 4.35
N LEU A 29 -9.95 -10.96 3.40
CA LEU A 29 -9.36 -9.64 3.53
C LEU A 29 -10.14 -8.65 2.65
N THR A 30 -10.81 -7.69 3.27
CA THR A 30 -11.46 -6.62 2.53
C THR A 30 -10.43 -5.78 1.77
N PRO A 31 -10.80 -5.08 0.69
CA PRO A 31 -9.85 -4.20 -0.02
C PRO A 31 -9.21 -3.14 0.89
N THR A 32 -9.97 -2.59 1.84
CA THR A 32 -9.47 -1.64 2.84
C THR A 32 -8.50 -2.29 3.82
N ASP A 33 -8.76 -3.53 4.25
CA ASP A 33 -7.83 -4.31 5.08
C ASP A 33 -6.54 -4.63 4.31
N TYR A 34 -6.62 -4.89 3.00
CA TYR A 34 -5.44 -5.06 2.15
C TYR A 34 -4.60 -3.77 2.11
N VAL A 35 -5.23 -2.61 1.89
CA VAL A 35 -4.50 -1.32 1.95
C VAL A 35 -3.87 -1.12 3.32
N LYS A 36 -4.57 -1.46 4.41
CA LYS A 36 -4.04 -1.38 5.78
C LYS A 36 -2.84 -2.31 5.97
N MET A 37 -2.90 -3.54 5.46
CA MET A 37 -1.80 -4.50 5.49
C MET A 37 -0.57 -3.96 4.77
N ARG A 38 -0.71 -3.49 3.51
CA ARG A 38 0.39 -2.91 2.74
C ARG A 38 0.95 -1.64 3.40
N SER A 39 0.07 -0.83 3.98
CA SER A 39 0.46 0.37 4.73
C SER A 39 1.36 0.02 5.94
N LEU A 40 1.02 -1.05 6.69
CA LEU A 40 1.83 -1.54 7.81
C LEU A 40 3.21 -2.03 7.35
N GLU A 41 3.27 -2.78 6.25
CA GLU A 41 4.53 -3.27 5.68
C GLU A 41 5.45 -2.10 5.26
N LEU A 42 4.87 -1.03 4.73
CA LEU A 42 5.59 0.17 4.32
C LEU A 42 5.88 1.14 5.47
N ARG A 43 5.42 0.84 6.70
CA ARG A 43 5.46 1.75 7.87
C ARG A 43 4.83 3.13 7.58
N ILE A 44 3.81 3.17 6.74
CA ILE A 44 3.03 4.37 6.42
C ILE A 44 1.65 4.22 7.06
N PRO A 45 1.11 5.21 7.79
CA PRO A 45 -0.24 5.11 8.31
C PRO A 45 -1.27 4.96 7.18
N SER A 46 -2.21 4.01 7.31
CA SER A 46 -3.23 3.76 6.28
C SER A 46 -4.07 5.00 5.95
N LYS A 47 -4.34 5.86 6.95
CA LYS A 47 -5.00 7.17 6.75
C LYS A 47 -4.25 8.07 5.76
N VAL A 48 -2.91 7.99 5.73
CA VAL A 48 -2.07 8.75 4.80
C VAL A 48 -2.10 8.11 3.41
N MET A 49 -2.09 6.78 3.35
CA MET A 49 -2.18 6.04 2.09
C MET A 49 -3.52 6.31 1.37
N LEU A 50 -4.62 6.30 2.12
CA LEU A 50 -5.97 6.58 1.61
C LEU A 50 -6.22 8.08 1.40
N GLY A 51 -5.59 8.94 2.21
CA GLY A 51 -5.76 10.39 2.15
C GLY A 51 -5.20 11.07 0.89
N THR A 52 -5.28 12.39 0.86
CA THR A 52 -5.01 13.24 -0.33
C THR A 52 -3.54 13.60 -0.54
N SER A 53 -2.62 13.12 0.32
CA SER A 53 -1.19 13.45 0.22
C SER A 53 -0.60 13.09 -1.14
N GLN A 54 0.03 14.08 -1.78
CA GLN A 54 0.63 13.96 -3.12
C GLN A 54 2.15 13.77 -3.08
N ARG A 55 2.77 13.65 -1.88
CA ARG A 55 4.22 13.40 -1.77
C ARG A 55 4.60 12.20 -2.62
N ARG A 56 5.64 12.34 -3.45
CA ARG A 56 6.04 11.33 -4.44
C ARG A 56 6.18 9.93 -3.83
N SER A 57 6.84 9.81 -2.68
CA SER A 57 7.00 8.53 -1.97
C SER A 57 5.67 7.85 -1.65
N ILE A 58 4.67 8.61 -1.18
CA ILE A 58 3.34 8.08 -0.87
C ILE A 58 2.58 7.75 -2.17
N THR A 59 2.62 8.64 -3.16
CA THR A 59 1.91 8.45 -4.43
C THR A 59 2.41 7.22 -5.19
N THR A 60 3.72 6.97 -5.22
CA THR A 60 4.30 5.76 -5.83
C THR A 60 3.79 4.50 -5.14
N HIS A 61 3.81 4.43 -3.81
CA HIS A 61 3.26 3.29 -3.09
C HIS A 61 1.75 3.14 -3.31
N ARG A 62 1.00 4.24 -3.35
CA ARG A 62 -0.44 4.21 -3.62
C ARG A 62 -0.75 3.62 -4.98
N HIS A 63 -0.02 4.05 -6.02
CA HIS A 63 -0.18 3.50 -7.37
C HIS A 63 0.12 2.00 -7.39
N ARG A 64 1.18 1.58 -6.71
CA ARG A 64 1.52 0.16 -6.59
C ARG A 64 0.40 -0.65 -5.93
N ILE A 65 -0.19 -0.15 -4.84
CA ILE A 65 -1.31 -0.83 -4.17
C ILE A 65 -2.56 -0.86 -5.06
N MET A 66 -2.86 0.21 -5.80
CA MET A 66 -3.95 0.20 -6.78
C MET A 66 -3.74 -0.88 -7.84
N TRP A 67 -2.50 -1.04 -8.33
CA TRP A 67 -2.13 -2.10 -9.26
C TRP A 67 -2.24 -3.49 -8.67
N GLU A 68 -1.79 -3.69 -7.42
CA GLU A 68 -1.96 -4.95 -6.72
C GLU A 68 -3.44 -5.35 -6.56
N LEU A 69 -4.32 -4.40 -6.23
CA LEU A 69 -5.77 -4.64 -6.16
C LEU A 69 -6.37 -4.98 -7.54
N ARG A 70 -5.84 -4.41 -8.62
CA ARG A 70 -6.27 -4.74 -9.98
C ARG A 70 -5.85 -6.15 -10.38
N VAL A 71 -4.59 -6.50 -10.17
CA VAL A 71 -4.00 -7.75 -10.69
C VAL A 71 -4.28 -8.94 -9.76
N GLN A 72 -4.09 -8.77 -8.45
CA GLN A 72 -4.19 -9.87 -7.48
C GLN A 72 -5.61 -10.10 -6.98
N ARG A 73 -6.43 -9.04 -6.94
CA ARG A 73 -7.81 -9.09 -6.44
C ARG A 73 -8.85 -8.91 -7.54
N LEU A 74 -8.42 -8.77 -8.80
CA LEU A 74 -9.26 -8.66 -9.98
C LEU A 74 -10.33 -7.55 -9.89
N MET A 75 -10.06 -6.49 -9.12
CA MET A 75 -11.02 -5.42 -8.90
C MET A 75 -11.19 -4.54 -10.14
N SER A 76 -12.39 -3.99 -10.34
CA SER A 76 -12.65 -2.98 -11.37
C SER A 76 -12.07 -1.61 -10.98
N LEU A 77 -11.83 -0.75 -11.97
CA LEU A 77 -11.32 0.61 -11.73
C LEU A 77 -12.22 1.40 -10.77
N HIS A 78 -13.55 1.33 -10.96
CA HIS A 78 -14.51 1.98 -10.08
C HIS A 78 -14.48 1.42 -8.65
N ALA A 79 -14.33 0.10 -8.49
CA ALA A 79 -14.23 -0.51 -7.16
C ALA A 79 -12.97 -0.03 -6.42
N ILE A 80 -11.83 0.03 -7.10
CA ILE A 80 -10.57 0.55 -6.55
C ILE A 80 -10.72 2.04 -6.22
N ALA A 81 -11.30 2.82 -7.12
CA ALA A 81 -11.60 4.24 -6.91
C ALA A 81 -12.40 4.49 -5.62
N ARG A 82 -13.42 3.66 -5.35
CA ARG A 82 -14.20 3.73 -4.09
C ARG A 82 -13.33 3.48 -2.85
N VAL A 83 -12.42 2.51 -2.89
CA VAL A 83 -11.50 2.23 -1.77
C VAL A 83 -10.63 3.45 -1.45
N PHE A 84 -10.11 4.12 -2.49
CA PHE A 84 -9.23 5.27 -2.33
C PHE A 84 -9.92 6.63 -2.31
N SER A 85 -11.26 6.66 -2.37
CA SER A 85 -12.06 7.90 -2.50
C SER A 85 -11.51 8.81 -3.62
N ARG A 86 -11.27 8.24 -4.79
CA ARG A 86 -10.67 8.90 -5.97
C ARG A 86 -11.50 8.63 -7.21
N ASP A 87 -11.25 9.39 -8.27
CA ASP A 87 -11.84 9.08 -9.56
C ASP A 87 -11.16 7.86 -10.23
N HIS A 88 -11.95 7.10 -10.98
CA HIS A 88 -11.51 5.90 -11.68
C HIS A 88 -10.43 6.18 -12.75
N THR A 89 -10.41 7.38 -13.35
CA THR A 89 -9.35 7.80 -14.28
C THR A 89 -8.01 7.97 -13.57
N THR A 90 -8.01 8.39 -12.31
CA THR A 90 -6.79 8.44 -11.47
C THR A 90 -6.23 7.04 -11.25
N VAL A 91 -7.11 6.06 -11.06
CA VAL A 91 -6.71 4.65 -10.96
C VAL A 91 -6.12 4.18 -12.29
N ALA A 92 -6.78 4.45 -13.42
CA ALA A 92 -6.27 4.08 -14.74
C ALA A 92 -4.87 4.65 -15.00
N TYR A 93 -4.65 5.93 -14.69
CA TYR A 93 -3.33 6.57 -14.77
C TYR A 93 -2.29 5.86 -13.88
N ALA A 94 -2.66 5.55 -12.63
CA ALA A 94 -1.78 4.87 -11.69
C ALA A 94 -1.36 3.47 -12.19
N LEU A 95 -2.28 2.71 -12.76
CA LEU A 95 -2.00 1.39 -13.34
C LEU A 95 -1.02 1.48 -14.50
N ASN A 96 -1.31 2.32 -15.49
CA ASN A 96 -0.45 2.51 -16.66
C ASN A 96 0.97 2.91 -16.24
N LYS A 97 1.10 3.76 -15.22
CA LYS A 97 2.40 4.18 -14.70
C LYS A 97 3.19 3.01 -14.12
N ILE A 98 2.56 2.16 -13.30
CA ILE A 98 3.23 0.97 -12.72
C ILE A 98 3.56 -0.06 -13.81
N GLU A 99 2.70 -0.23 -14.80
CA GLU A 99 2.96 -1.14 -15.93
C GLU A 99 4.15 -0.68 -16.76
N MET A 100 4.27 0.61 -17.04
CA MET A 100 5.46 1.19 -17.68
C MET A 100 6.72 0.99 -16.83
N GLU A 101 6.63 1.19 -15.51
CA GLU A 101 7.75 0.96 -14.58
C GLU A 101 8.17 -0.51 -14.52
N ASN A 102 7.23 -1.46 -14.67
CA ASN A 102 7.52 -2.90 -14.66
C ASN A 102 8.06 -3.43 -16.01
N ALA A 103 7.83 -2.70 -17.11
CA ALA A 103 8.25 -3.09 -18.46
C ALA A 103 9.69 -2.66 -18.80
N GLN A 104 10.32 -1.88 -17.92
CA GLN A 104 11.72 -1.44 -17.98
C GLN A 104 12.62 -2.38 -17.18
#